data_AF-A0A6I9V592-F1
#
_entry.id   AF-A0A6I9V592-F1
#
_cell.length_a   1.000
_cell.length_b   1.000
_cell.length_c   1.000
_cell.angle_alpha   90.00
_cell.angle_beta   90.00
_cell.angle_gamma   90.00
#
_symmetry.space_group_name_H-M   'P 1'
#
loop_
_entity.id
_entity.type
_entity.pdbx_description
1 polymer ?
#
loop_
_entity_poly.entity_id
_entity_poly.type
_entity_poly.pdbx_seq_one_letter_code
_entity_poly.pdbx_strand_id
1 'polypeptide(L)'
;MSMTSLGISTGFMIGYCVLAQVARRLAKRFVDREGIVPVLVNEAIAAAELCACCFELIIVADNFGVAAYAIFLFMLTVWWGKVWGDASACPYTHMEDLVEGKTSFKEVALRTWAELMGGCCVYRIVQVFWWFEFAETHKGRAFEECNADLQVSIRCFYYFFSFSKR
;
A
#
# COMPACT_ATOMS: atom_id res chain seq x y z
N MET A 1 9.13 4.37 25.65
CA MET A 1 8.84 3.56 24.45
C MET A 1 10.15 3.27 23.75
N SER A 2 10.52 2.00 23.64
CA SER A 2 11.89 1.62 23.29
C SER A 2 12.15 1.75 21.78
N MET A 3 13.32 2.29 21.41
CA MET A 3 13.84 2.33 20.03
C MET A 3 13.78 0.97 19.33
N THR A 4 13.70 -0.13 20.08
CA THR A 4 13.53 -1.49 19.56
C THR A 4 12.20 -1.69 18.83
N SER A 5 11.09 -1.10 19.28
CA SER A 5 9.78 -1.19 18.61
C SER A 5 9.78 -0.47 17.25
N LEU A 6 10.42 0.70 17.18
CA LEU A 6 10.63 1.43 15.93
C LEU A 6 11.52 0.62 14.97
N GLY A 7 12.58 -0.01 15.49
CA GLY A 7 13.48 -0.86 14.70
C GLY A 7 12.79 -2.10 14.12
N ILE A 8 11.90 -2.74 14.88
CA ILE A 8 11.10 -3.89 14.42
C ILE A 8 10.14 -3.46 13.30
N SER A 9 9.40 -2.36 13.50
CA SER A 9 8.45 -1.82 12.51
C SER A 9 9.17 -1.42 11.22
N THR A 10 10.30 -0.71 11.35
CA THR A 10 11.14 -0.32 10.21
C THR A 10 11.72 -1.54 9.49
N GLY A 11 12.18 -2.54 10.25
CA GLY A 11 12.69 -3.79 9.69
C GLY A 11 11.62 -4.58 8.94
N PHE A 12 10.39 -4.61 9.44
CA PHE A 12 9.26 -5.20 8.74
C PHE A 12 8.95 -4.46 7.43
N MET A 13 8.87 -3.14 7.46
CA MET A 13 8.62 -2.32 6.27
C MET A 13 9.69 -2.55 5.19
N ILE A 14 10.97 -2.49 5.56
CA ILE A 14 12.09 -2.76 4.63
C ILE A 14 12.02 -4.21 4.13
N GLY A 15 11.75 -5.17 5.02
CA GLY A 15 11.61 -6.58 4.67
C GLY A 15 10.50 -6.80 3.62
N TYR A 16 9.37 -6.13 3.78
CA TYR A 16 8.25 -6.21 2.85
C TYR A 16 8.59 -5.54 1.51
N CYS A 17 9.27 -4.39 1.50
CA CYS A 17 9.78 -3.75 0.29
C CYS A 17 10.74 -4.67 -0.47
N VAL A 18 11.67 -5.33 0.23
CA VAL A 18 12.62 -6.29 -0.38
C VAL A 18 11.87 -7.52 -0.91
N LEU A 19 10.93 -8.06 -0.14
CA LEU A 19 10.12 -9.21 -0.54
C LEU A 19 9.31 -8.89 -1.79
N ALA A 20 8.70 -7.70 -1.87
CA ALA A 20 7.97 -7.23 -3.02
C ALA A 20 8.88 -7.07 -4.26
N GLN A 21 10.13 -6.60 -4.09
CA GLN A 21 11.10 -6.58 -5.18
C GLN A 21 11.50 -7.99 -5.66
N VAL A 22 11.68 -8.93 -4.74
CA VAL A 22 11.97 -10.32 -5.08
C VAL A 22 10.77 -10.93 -5.81
N ALA A 23 9.56 -10.75 -5.28
CA ALA A 23 8.32 -11.21 -5.90
C ALA A 23 8.14 -10.64 -7.31
N ARG A 24 8.44 -9.36 -7.50
CA ARG A 24 8.41 -8.70 -8.82
C ARG A 24 9.43 -9.30 -9.79
N ARG A 25 10.67 -9.55 -9.34
CA ARG A 25 11.70 -10.19 -10.17
C ARG A 25 11.33 -11.62 -10.54
N LEU A 26 10.74 -12.37 -9.61
CA LEU A 26 10.25 -13.71 -9.85
C LEU A 26 9.06 -13.69 -10.83
N ALA A 27 8.08 -12.81 -10.62
CA ALA A 27 6.95 -12.64 -11.53
C ALA A 27 7.41 -12.32 -12.96
N LYS A 28 8.38 -11.42 -13.12
CA LYS A 28 8.99 -11.11 -14.44
C LYS A 28 9.76 -12.28 -15.06
N ARG A 29 10.16 -13.28 -14.26
CA ARG A 29 10.89 -14.46 -14.72
C ARG A 29 9.96 -15.62 -15.07
N PHE A 30 8.80 -15.71 -14.41
CA PHE A 30 7.81 -16.77 -14.60
C PHE A 30 6.68 -16.42 -15.56
N VAL A 31 6.37 -15.14 -15.75
CA VAL A 31 5.29 -14.68 -16.63
C VAL A 31 5.89 -14.21 -17.95
N ASP A 32 5.43 -14.80 -19.06
CA ASP A 32 5.82 -14.39 -20.42
C ASP A 32 5.53 -12.91 -20.67
N ARG A 33 6.40 -12.27 -21.46
CA ARG A 33 6.42 -10.80 -21.67
C ARG A 33 5.22 -10.25 -22.44
N GLU A 34 4.34 -11.09 -22.94
CA GLU A 34 3.22 -10.69 -23.79
C GLU A 34 1.90 -10.86 -23.03
N GLY A 35 1.34 -9.74 -22.55
CA GLY A 35 -0.01 -9.70 -22.01
C GLY A 35 -0.25 -8.68 -20.90
N ILE A 36 -1.51 -8.58 -20.50
CA ILE A 36 -1.98 -7.74 -19.38
C ILE A 36 -1.66 -8.36 -18.01
N VAL A 37 -1.39 -9.66 -17.96
CA VAL A 37 -1.09 -10.44 -16.75
C VAL A 37 0.14 -9.91 -15.99
N PRO A 38 1.31 -9.67 -16.61
CA PRO A 38 2.46 -9.10 -15.89
C PRO A 38 2.17 -7.69 -15.33
N VAL A 39 1.32 -6.90 -15.99
CA VAL A 39 0.88 -5.59 -15.49
C VAL A 39 -0.01 -5.77 -14.25
N LEU A 40 -0.99 -6.66 -14.32
CA LEU A 40 -1.89 -6.99 -13.20
C LEU A 40 -1.14 -7.50 -11.97
N VAL A 41 -0.17 -8.39 -12.16
CA VAL A 41 0.66 -8.91 -11.07
C VAL A 41 1.54 -7.81 -10.48
N ASN A 42 2.08 -6.93 -11.32
CA ASN A 42 2.90 -5.81 -10.86
C ASN A 42 2.05 -4.81 -10.05
N GLU A 43 0.83 -4.49 -10.48
CA GLU A 43 -0.12 -3.65 -9.72
C GLU A 43 -0.53 -4.31 -8.39
N ALA A 44 -0.79 -5.63 -8.39
CA ALA A 44 -1.14 -6.35 -7.17
C ALA A 44 0.00 -6.37 -6.15
N ILE A 45 1.25 -6.59 -6.58
CA ILE A 45 2.43 -6.59 -5.69
C ILE A 45 2.70 -5.18 -5.19
N ALA A 46 2.55 -4.16 -6.05
CA ALA A 46 2.69 -2.77 -5.68
C ALA A 46 1.64 -2.40 -4.60
N ALA A 47 0.36 -2.68 -4.83
CA ALA A 47 -0.71 -2.44 -3.86
C ALA A 47 -0.45 -3.17 -2.53
N ALA A 48 -0.01 -4.43 -2.60
CA ALA A 48 0.38 -5.23 -1.45
C ALA A 48 1.50 -4.57 -0.63
N GLU A 49 2.59 -4.13 -1.27
CA GLU A 49 3.70 -3.43 -0.59
C GLU A 49 3.21 -2.14 0.08
N LEU A 50 2.45 -1.33 -0.64
CA LEU A 50 1.95 -0.05 -0.14
C LEU A 50 1.08 -0.26 1.10
N CYS A 51 0.11 -1.17 1.03
CA CYS A 51 -0.79 -1.47 2.15
C CYS A 51 -0.02 -1.99 3.37
N ALA A 52 0.95 -2.91 3.18
CA ALA A 52 1.75 -3.44 4.28
C ALA A 52 2.51 -2.33 5.01
N CYS A 53 3.19 -1.46 4.24
CA CYS A 53 3.92 -0.33 4.78
C CYS A 53 2.98 0.66 5.48
N CYS A 54 1.82 0.97 4.91
CA CYS A 54 0.85 1.89 5.51
C CYS A 54 0.28 1.38 6.84
N PHE A 55 0.00 0.09 6.97
CA PHE A 55 -0.51 -0.48 8.23
C PHE A 55 0.49 -0.32 9.38
N GLU A 56 1.77 -0.60 9.13
CA GLU A 56 2.84 -0.36 10.11
C GLU A 56 3.05 1.13 10.36
N LEU A 57 2.86 1.97 9.35
CA LEU A 57 3.05 3.41 9.48
C LEU A 57 2.03 4.06 10.42
N ILE A 58 0.80 3.54 10.46
CA ILE A 58 -0.22 3.97 11.43
C ILE A 58 0.23 3.60 12.86
N ILE A 59 0.85 2.43 13.07
CA ILE A 59 1.42 2.05 14.38
C ILE A 59 2.49 3.04 14.80
N VAL A 60 3.37 3.43 13.88
CA VAL A 60 4.42 4.42 14.14
C VAL A 60 3.82 5.79 14.46
N ALA A 61 2.78 6.21 13.74
CA ALA A 61 2.11 7.50 13.96
C ALA A 61 1.48 7.58 15.36
N ASP A 62 0.76 6.54 15.78
CA ASP A 62 0.04 6.54 17.07
C ASP A 62 0.99 6.46 18.28
N ASN A 63 2.18 5.86 18.10
CA ASN A 63 3.15 5.68 19.19
C ASN A 63 4.26 6.76 19.21
N PHE A 64 4.71 7.25 18.05
CA PHE A 64 5.85 8.18 17.94
C PHE A 64 5.46 9.57 17.41
N GLY A 65 4.20 9.74 17.01
CA GLY A 65 3.63 11.02 16.57
C GLY A 65 3.84 11.32 15.09
N VAL A 66 3.20 12.43 14.68
CA VAL A 66 3.08 12.87 13.27
C VAL A 66 4.45 13.18 12.62
N ALA A 67 5.44 13.60 13.40
CA ALA A 67 6.77 13.91 12.88
C ALA A 67 7.52 12.66 12.38
N ALA A 68 7.44 11.54 13.12
CA ALA A 68 8.02 10.28 12.69
C ALA A 68 7.29 9.75 11.45
N TYR A 69 5.96 9.79 11.46
CA TYR A 69 5.11 9.45 10.32
C TYR A 69 5.51 10.19 9.03
N ALA A 70 5.70 11.50 9.10
CA ALA A 70 6.08 12.31 7.94
C ALA A 70 7.45 11.92 7.36
N ILE A 71 8.44 11.63 8.22
CA ILE A 71 9.78 11.22 7.79
C ILE A 71 9.73 9.87 7.07
N PHE A 72 9.02 8.89 7.65
CA PHE A 72 8.88 7.56 7.06
C PHE A 72 8.06 7.59 5.77
N LEU A 73 6.96 8.35 5.72
CA LEU A 73 6.22 8.59 4.48
C LEU A 73 7.13 9.16 3.40
N PHE A 74 7.91 10.20 3.72
CA PHE A 74 8.81 10.82 2.74
C PHE A 74 9.82 9.82 2.17
N MET A 75 10.45 9.02 3.03
CA MET A 75 11.38 7.98 2.60
C MET A 75 10.70 6.90 1.74
N LEU A 76 9.51 6.45 2.15
CA LEU A 76 8.71 5.49 1.37
C LEU A 76 8.35 6.04 0.01
N THR A 77 7.92 7.31 -0.10
CA THR A 77 7.56 7.95 -1.37
C THR A 77 8.77 8.03 -2.30
N VAL A 78 9.94 8.38 -1.78
CA VAL A 78 11.18 8.41 -2.57
C VAL A 78 11.58 7.00 -3.04
N TRP A 79 11.43 5.99 -2.18
CA TRP A 79 11.67 4.60 -2.52
C TRP A 79 10.71 4.13 -3.63
N TRP A 80 9.42 4.38 -3.46
CA TRP A 80 8.37 4.03 -4.40
C TRP A 80 8.59 4.67 -5.77
N GLY A 81 8.88 5.96 -5.81
CA GLY A 81 9.15 6.67 -7.07
C GLY A 81 10.36 6.11 -7.83
N LYS A 82 11.38 5.61 -7.12
CA LYS A 82 12.56 4.98 -7.76
C LYS A 82 12.30 3.56 -8.24
N VAL A 83 11.43 2.83 -7.55
CA VAL A 83 11.32 1.39 -7.68
C VAL A 83 10.11 0.98 -8.51
N TRP A 84 8.96 1.61 -8.30
CA TRP A 84 7.68 1.18 -8.86
C TRP A 84 7.28 1.91 -10.15
N GLY A 85 7.86 3.07 -10.44
CA GLY A 85 7.76 3.73 -11.76
C GLY A 85 6.30 3.94 -12.19
N ASP A 86 5.87 3.20 -13.22
CA ASP A 86 4.50 3.24 -13.78
C ASP A 86 3.44 2.45 -13.01
N ALA A 87 3.80 1.70 -11.96
CA ALA A 87 2.80 1.00 -11.16
C ALA A 87 2.04 2.01 -10.30
N SER A 88 0.73 2.10 -10.51
CA SER A 88 -0.05 3.12 -9.84
C SER A 88 -0.56 2.68 -8.47
N ALA A 89 -0.80 1.39 -8.26
CA ALA A 89 -1.32 0.81 -7.03
C ALA A 89 -2.58 1.52 -6.48
N CYS A 90 -3.31 2.21 -7.36
CA CYS A 90 -4.40 3.09 -7.02
C CYS A 90 -5.51 2.90 -8.07
N PRO A 91 -6.73 2.52 -7.67
CA PRO A 91 -7.80 2.28 -8.63
C PRO A 91 -8.27 3.56 -9.31
N TYR A 92 -8.06 4.72 -8.67
CA TYR A 92 -8.50 6.02 -9.17
C TYR A 92 -7.78 6.46 -10.44
N THR A 93 -6.48 6.25 -10.54
CA THR A 93 -5.69 6.63 -11.73
C THR A 93 -6.09 5.79 -12.94
N HIS A 94 -6.38 4.51 -12.76
CA HIS A 94 -6.93 3.66 -13.83
C HIS A 94 -8.34 4.12 -14.26
N MET A 95 -9.16 4.61 -13.32
CA MET A 95 -10.46 5.22 -13.66
C MET A 95 -10.30 6.54 -14.41
N GLU A 96 -9.27 7.33 -14.10
CA GLU A 96 -8.95 8.56 -14.84
C GLU A 96 -8.54 8.25 -16.28
N ASP A 97 -7.69 7.24 -16.50
CA ASP A 97 -7.32 6.78 -17.83
C ASP A 97 -8.52 6.24 -18.66
N LEU A 98 -9.54 5.71 -18.00
CA LEU A 98 -10.80 5.31 -18.64
C LEU A 98 -11.59 6.53 -19.12
N VAL A 99 -11.69 7.57 -18.28
CA VAL A 99 -12.40 8.81 -18.60
C VAL A 99 -11.67 9.57 -19.72
N GLU A 100 -10.34 9.50 -19.75
CA GLU A 100 -9.51 10.05 -20.83
C GLU A 100 -9.51 9.19 -22.11
N GLY A 101 -10.17 8.02 -22.10
CA GLY A 101 -10.31 7.14 -23.26
C GLY A 101 -9.04 6.36 -23.63
N LYS A 102 -8.05 6.29 -22.73
CA LYS A 102 -6.77 5.59 -22.96
C LYS A 102 -6.87 4.08 -22.74
N THR A 103 -7.83 3.61 -21.94
CA THR A 103 -7.97 2.20 -21.56
C THR A 103 -9.42 1.69 -21.67
N SER A 104 -9.58 0.36 -21.73
CA SER A 104 -10.90 -0.27 -21.77
C SER A 104 -11.47 -0.52 -20.36
N PHE A 105 -12.79 -0.43 -20.18
CA PHE A 105 -13.46 -0.68 -18.89
C PHE A 105 -13.09 -2.05 -18.27
N LYS A 106 -12.95 -3.08 -19.10
CA LYS A 106 -12.55 -4.43 -18.65
C LYS A 106 -11.14 -4.45 -18.05
N GLU A 107 -10.22 -3.69 -18.61
CA GLU A 107 -8.84 -3.60 -18.14
C GLU A 107 -8.75 -2.85 -16.81
N VAL A 108 -9.49 -1.76 -16.66
CA VAL A 108 -9.59 -1.04 -15.37
C VAL A 108 -10.21 -1.92 -14.29
N ALA A 109 -11.31 -2.61 -14.59
CA ALA A 109 -11.94 -3.52 -13.63
C ALA A 109 -10.98 -4.66 -13.20
N LEU A 110 -10.19 -5.22 -14.12
CA LEU A 110 -9.20 -6.23 -13.80
C LEU A 110 -8.05 -5.67 -12.94
N ARG A 111 -7.56 -4.47 -13.24
CA ARG A 111 -6.51 -3.80 -12.45
C ARG A 111 -6.97 -3.48 -11.04
N THR A 112 -8.15 -2.88 -10.89
CA THR A 112 -8.77 -2.64 -9.58
C THR A 112 -8.97 -3.93 -8.80
N TRP A 113 -9.39 -5.01 -9.47
CA TRP A 113 -9.54 -6.31 -8.82
C TRP A 113 -8.19 -6.88 -8.35
N ALA A 114 -7.13 -6.73 -9.15
CA ALA A 114 -5.77 -7.15 -8.80
C ALA A 114 -5.23 -6.36 -7.59
N GLU A 115 -5.45 -5.05 -7.54
CA GLU A 115 -5.09 -4.19 -6.41
C GLU A 115 -5.86 -4.58 -5.14
N LEU A 116 -7.17 -4.82 -5.24
CA LEU A 116 -8.00 -5.28 -4.12
C LEU A 116 -7.53 -6.63 -3.58
N MET A 117 -7.21 -7.57 -4.46
CA MET A 117 -6.67 -8.87 -4.06
C MET A 117 -5.31 -8.73 -3.36
N GLY A 118 -4.43 -7.85 -3.86
CA GLY A 118 -3.16 -7.51 -3.21
C GLY A 118 -3.36 -6.97 -1.80
N GLY A 119 -4.24 -5.97 -1.63
CA GLY A 119 -4.57 -5.39 -0.33
C GLY A 119 -5.18 -6.39 0.66
N CYS A 120 -6.16 -7.19 0.22
CA CYS A 120 -6.80 -8.20 1.06
C CYS A 120 -5.83 -9.28 1.53
N CYS A 121 -4.96 -9.77 0.65
CA CYS A 121 -3.95 -10.77 0.98
C CYS A 121 -2.97 -10.23 2.04
N VAL A 122 -2.50 -9.00 1.85
CA VAL A 122 -1.56 -8.37 2.78
C VAL A 122 -2.21 -8.06 4.13
N TYR A 123 -3.46 -7.61 4.14
CA TYR A 123 -4.19 -7.38 5.38
C TYR A 123 -4.19 -8.64 6.27
N ARG A 124 -4.43 -9.83 5.68
CA ARG A 124 -4.34 -11.09 6.42
C ARG A 124 -2.93 -11.40 6.93
N ILE A 125 -1.90 -11.16 6.13
CA ILE A 125 -0.50 -11.40 6.53
C ILE A 125 -0.11 -10.47 7.70
N VAL A 126 -0.48 -9.20 7.62
CA VAL A 126 -0.22 -8.19 8.66
C VAL A 126 -1.01 -8.52 9.92
N GLN A 127 -2.27 -8.96 9.81
CA GLN A 127 -3.03 -9.42 10.98
C GLN A 127 -2.37 -10.61 11.69
N VAL A 128 -1.82 -11.59 10.94
CA VAL A 128 -1.06 -12.69 11.53
C VAL A 128 0.24 -12.16 12.16
N PHE A 129 0.92 -11.22 11.53
CA PHE A 129 2.12 -10.60 12.11
C PHE A 129 1.84 -9.86 13.42
N TRP A 130 0.72 -9.14 13.49
CA TRP A 130 0.24 -8.50 14.73
C TRP A 130 -0.19 -9.52 15.77
N TRP A 131 -0.76 -10.65 15.37
CA TRP A 131 -1.09 -11.75 16.28
C TRP A 131 0.13 -12.33 17.00
N PHE A 132 1.30 -12.34 16.36
CA PHE A 132 2.53 -12.81 16.98
C PHE A 132 3.08 -11.86 18.06
N GLU A 133 2.46 -10.68 18.28
CA GLU A 133 2.76 -9.71 19.36
C GLU A 133 4.27 -9.48 19.61
N PHE A 134 5.09 -9.42 18.55
CA PHE A 134 6.55 -9.21 18.67
C PHE A 134 6.95 -7.88 19.32
N ALA A 135 6.01 -6.93 19.46
CA ALA A 135 6.18 -5.67 20.19
C ALA A 135 4.94 -5.38 21.05
N GLU A 136 5.14 -4.83 22.26
CA GLU A 136 4.03 -4.42 23.15
C GLU A 136 3.05 -3.43 22.49
N THR A 137 3.49 -2.72 21.47
CA THR A 137 2.71 -1.80 20.63
C THR A 137 1.71 -2.50 19.69
N HIS A 138 1.77 -3.83 19.55
CA HIS A 138 0.87 -4.62 18.72
C HIS A 138 -0.27 -5.28 19.52
N LYS A 139 -0.25 -5.19 20.86
CA LYS A 139 -1.30 -5.77 21.72
C LYS A 139 -2.66 -5.18 21.38
N GLY A 140 -3.61 -6.04 21.00
CA GLY A 140 -5.01 -5.68 20.75
C GLY A 140 -5.32 -5.14 19.35
N ARG A 141 -4.32 -4.79 18.52
CA ARG A 141 -4.56 -4.26 17.16
C ARG A 141 -5.05 -5.29 16.15
N ALA A 142 -4.78 -6.58 16.37
CA ALA A 142 -5.28 -7.63 15.48
C ALA A 142 -6.81 -7.73 15.44
N PHE A 143 -7.50 -7.18 16.45
CA PHE A 143 -8.95 -7.17 16.59
C PHE A 143 -9.59 -5.80 16.40
N GLU A 144 -8.79 -4.76 16.18
CA GLU A 144 -9.28 -3.40 16.00
C GLU A 144 -9.81 -3.23 14.57
N GLU A 145 -10.99 -2.63 14.42
CA GLU A 145 -11.53 -2.32 13.10
C GLU A 145 -10.59 -1.37 12.38
N CYS A 146 -10.20 -1.72 11.14
CA CYS A 146 -9.32 -0.90 10.31
C CYS A 146 -10.02 0.43 9.97
N ASN A 147 -9.88 1.40 10.86
CA ASN A 147 -10.39 2.75 10.68
C ASN A 147 -9.36 3.59 9.95
N ALA A 148 -9.82 4.30 8.92
CA ALA A 148 -8.98 5.29 8.25
C ALA A 148 -8.74 6.45 9.23
N ASP A 149 -7.49 6.83 9.43
CA ASP A 149 -7.09 8.00 10.23
C ASP A 149 -7.71 9.30 9.68
N LEU A 150 -7.89 9.36 8.35
CA LEU A 150 -8.55 10.46 7.66
C LEU A 150 -10.07 10.27 7.57
N GLN A 151 -10.79 10.59 8.66
CA GLN A 151 -12.25 10.64 8.65
C GLN A 151 -12.75 12.02 8.21
N VAL A 152 -13.17 12.14 6.95
CA VAL A 152 -13.73 13.39 6.39
C VAL A 152 -15.22 13.23 6.08
N SER A 153 -15.98 14.30 6.33
CA SER A 153 -17.38 14.35 5.90
C SER A 153 -17.47 14.30 4.37
N ILE A 154 -18.52 13.66 3.84
CA ILE A 154 -18.78 13.54 2.39
C ILE A 154 -18.65 14.90 1.69
N ARG A 155 -19.15 15.98 2.33
CA ARG A 155 -19.04 17.34 1.79
C ARG A 155 -17.59 17.80 1.65
N CYS A 156 -16.76 17.59 2.67
CA CYS A 156 -15.36 17.97 2.63
C CYS A 156 -14.59 17.15 1.59
N PHE A 157 -14.91 15.86 1.47
CA PHE A 157 -14.36 14.99 0.43
C PHE A 157 -14.65 15.54 -0.98
N TYR A 158 -15.90 15.90 -1.29
CA TYR A 158 -16.24 16.50 -2.59
C TYR A 158 -15.46 17.77 -2.92
N TYR A 159 -15.27 18.67 -1.94
CA TYR A 159 -14.52 19.92 -2.16
C TYR A 159 -13.03 19.68 -2.38
N PHE A 160 -12.41 18.81 -1.58
CA PHE A 160 -10.99 18.49 -1.73
C PHE A 160 -10.71 17.80 -3.07
N PHE A 161 -11.59 16.86 -3.45
CA PHE A 161 -11.47 16.16 -4.73
C PHE A 161 -11.68 17.08 -5.93
N SER A 162 -12.64 18.01 -5.84
CA SER A 162 -12.87 19.00 -6.88
C SER A 162 -11.75 20.04 -6.99
N PHE A 163 -10.93 20.20 -5.95
CA PHE A 163 -9.77 21.09 -5.95
C PHE A 163 -8.51 20.40 -6.51
N SER A 164 -8.32 19.11 -6.23
CA SER A 164 -7.20 18.31 -6.77
C SER A 164 -7.25 18.10 -8.29
N LYS A 165 -8.41 18.31 -8.92
CA LYS A 165 -8.62 18.20 -10.38
C LYS A 165 -8.33 19.49 -11.16
N ARG A 166 -7.94 20.59 -10.50
CA ARG A 166 -7.51 21.84 -11.15
C ARG A 166 -6.00 21.99 -11.10
#